data_AF-A0A7Y1Y457-F1
#
_entry.id   AF-A0A7Y1Y457-F1
#
_cell.length_a   1.000
_cell.length_b   1.000
_cell.length_c   1.000
_cell.angle_alpha   90.00
_cell.angle_beta   90.00
_cell.angle_gamma   90.00
#
_symmetry.space_group_name_H-M   'P 1'
#
loop_
_entity.id
_entity.type
_entity.pdbx_description
1 polymer ?
#
loop_
_entity_poly.entity_id
_entity_poly.type
_entity_poly.pdbx_seq_one_letter_code
_entity_poly.pdbx_strand_id
1 'polypeptide(L)'
;MKKPSVPAAKKPAVAEGPAAAPESPPAPPPRPTQRIRFEGGRVVVYSLQHPALRVELRGLRADLPVGGDDATGWLGGDGLWLNDHRLSAEWREPLEWKNALLLLSDRQREWMGMQVRMSAALQPRKAMNTKVEVQILQGALAPLEHPKFPGLRLRAAQLGGLFRLEGPLKRPSACRAHVDTEAAGIGVTRREGQEEHVFDSARLVASYRGGVLQVPALRLVSEQISFLGNGLMLPDGRAYGILRIVAELQVAEAVTRVAVGSGLTRGWAREWMWPLVTPDRYYRDLHIRGRAAKLVVDVGRRWEEMSIGEIWKRLEKFYNREKAEDQRGLPPSPPREEFPPAS
;
A
#
# COMPACT_ATOMS: atom_id res chain seq x y z
N MET A 1 -102.93 -5.52 -47.15
CA MET A 1 -102.06 -6.57 -47.71
C MET A 1 -100.61 -6.09 -47.65
N LYS A 2 -99.82 -6.61 -46.71
CA LYS A 2 -98.40 -6.24 -46.50
C LYS A 2 -97.52 -7.12 -47.39
N LYS A 3 -96.71 -6.50 -48.26
CA LYS A 3 -95.64 -7.16 -49.03
C LYS A 3 -94.48 -7.51 -48.09
N PRO A 4 -93.84 -8.69 -48.24
CA PRO A 4 -92.69 -9.07 -47.44
C PRO A 4 -91.40 -8.45 -48.01
N SER A 5 -90.59 -7.81 -47.17
CA SER A 5 -89.26 -7.33 -47.53
C SER A 5 -88.18 -8.28 -47.00
N VAL A 6 -87.29 -8.67 -47.91
CA VAL A 6 -86.15 -9.58 -47.81
C VAL A 6 -85.19 -9.21 -46.66
N PRO A 7 -84.60 -10.19 -45.93
CA PRO A 7 -83.59 -9.90 -44.92
C PRO A 7 -82.26 -9.49 -45.57
N ALA A 8 -81.76 -8.32 -45.15
CA ALA A 8 -80.49 -7.76 -45.63
C ALA A 8 -79.28 -8.57 -45.14
N ALA A 9 -78.35 -8.80 -46.07
CA ALA A 9 -77.08 -9.48 -45.86
C ALA A 9 -76.22 -8.80 -44.78
N LYS A 10 -75.60 -9.61 -43.91
CA LYS A 10 -74.60 -9.16 -42.94
C LYS A 10 -73.39 -8.55 -43.67
N LYS A 11 -73.09 -7.28 -43.38
CA LYS A 11 -71.80 -6.64 -43.72
C LYS A 11 -70.65 -7.38 -43.02
N PRO A 12 -69.51 -7.65 -43.69
CA PRO A 12 -68.32 -8.15 -43.02
C PRO A 12 -67.75 -7.08 -42.07
N ALA A 13 -67.30 -7.54 -40.90
CA ALA A 13 -66.71 -6.72 -39.87
C ALA A 13 -65.42 -6.04 -40.37
N VAL A 14 -65.34 -4.73 -40.20
CA VAL A 14 -64.10 -3.97 -40.34
C VAL A 14 -63.20 -4.39 -39.18
N ALA A 15 -62.02 -4.93 -39.49
CA ALA A 15 -60.99 -5.17 -38.50
C ALA A 15 -60.54 -3.81 -37.92
N GLU A 16 -60.81 -3.58 -36.64
CA GLU A 16 -60.19 -2.49 -35.90
C GLU A 16 -58.67 -2.70 -35.89
N GLY A 17 -57.94 -1.79 -36.52
CA GLY A 17 -56.49 -1.75 -36.44
C GLY A 17 -56.03 -1.59 -34.99
N PRO A 18 -54.83 -2.09 -34.63
CA PRO A 18 -54.33 -2.01 -33.27
C PRO A 18 -54.31 -0.55 -32.79
N ALA A 19 -54.95 -0.31 -31.65
CA ALA A 19 -54.95 0.98 -30.96
C ALA A 19 -53.51 1.47 -30.81
N ALA A 20 -53.25 2.71 -31.23
CA ALA A 20 -51.97 3.36 -31.08
C ALA A 20 -51.52 3.27 -29.61
N ALA A 21 -50.31 2.75 -29.39
CA ALA A 21 -49.71 2.75 -28.07
C ALA A 21 -49.66 4.20 -27.55
N PRO A 22 -50.00 4.44 -26.26
CA PRO A 22 -49.93 5.78 -25.70
C PRO A 22 -48.52 6.35 -25.88
N GLU A 23 -48.43 7.56 -26.44
CA GLU A 23 -47.18 8.28 -26.59
C GLU A 23 -46.45 8.34 -25.25
N SER A 24 -45.23 7.82 -25.23
CA SER A 24 -44.34 7.94 -24.08
C SER A 24 -44.25 9.42 -23.66
N PRO A 25 -44.39 9.74 -22.36
CA PRO A 25 -44.30 11.11 -21.90
C PRO A 25 -42.99 11.76 -22.37
N PRO A 26 -43.02 13.07 -22.72
CA PRO A 26 -41.86 13.76 -23.27
C PRO A 26 -40.67 13.64 -22.32
N ALA A 27 -39.49 13.38 -22.92
CA ALA A 27 -38.27 13.25 -22.15
C ALA A 27 -38.05 14.52 -21.29
N PRO A 28 -37.64 14.37 -20.02
CA PRO A 28 -37.35 15.52 -19.18
C PRO A 28 -36.28 16.41 -19.84
N PRO A 29 -36.34 17.74 -19.65
CA PRO A 29 -35.38 18.65 -20.24
C PRO A 29 -33.96 18.33 -19.74
N PRO A 30 -32.94 18.48 -20.61
CA PRO A 30 -31.55 18.18 -20.27
C PRO A 30 -31.08 19.05 -19.12
N ARG A 31 -30.39 18.45 -18.14
CA ARG A 31 -29.83 19.17 -17.00
C ARG A 31 -28.39 19.58 -17.31
N PRO A 32 -28.02 20.87 -17.17
CA PRO A 32 -26.69 21.33 -17.51
C PRO A 32 -25.62 20.59 -16.69
N THR A 33 -24.61 20.06 -17.39
CA THR A 33 -23.49 19.36 -16.75
C THR A 33 -22.60 20.35 -16.00
N GLN A 34 -22.43 20.15 -14.70
CA GLN A 34 -21.49 20.89 -13.88
C GLN A 34 -20.13 20.22 -13.94
N ARG A 35 -19.05 20.98 -14.12
CA ARG A 35 -17.69 20.43 -14.28
C ARG A 35 -16.71 21.16 -13.36
N ILE A 36 -15.75 20.42 -12.83
CA ILE A 36 -14.58 20.95 -12.12
C ILE A 36 -13.37 20.70 -13.00
N ARG A 37 -12.60 21.76 -13.28
CA ARG A 37 -11.35 21.69 -14.03
C ARG A 37 -10.21 22.20 -13.17
N PHE A 38 -9.08 21.52 -13.24
CA PHE A 38 -7.84 21.99 -12.65
C PHE A 38 -6.66 21.53 -13.50
N GLU A 39 -5.61 22.35 -13.50
CA GLU A 39 -4.37 22.09 -14.23
C GLU A 39 -3.17 22.37 -13.32
N GLY A 40 -2.12 21.56 -13.44
CA GLY A 40 -0.87 21.76 -12.70
C GLY A 40 -0.96 21.45 -11.20
N GLY A 41 -1.92 20.63 -10.76
CA GLY A 41 -2.05 20.24 -9.36
C GLY A 41 -0.87 19.38 -8.88
N ARG A 42 -0.57 19.46 -7.58
CA ARG A 42 0.42 18.61 -6.92
C ARG A 42 -0.16 18.05 -5.63
N VAL A 43 -0.02 16.75 -5.42
CA VAL A 43 -0.36 16.09 -4.15
C VAL A 43 0.91 15.50 -3.59
N VAL A 44 1.20 15.81 -2.32
CA VAL A 44 2.38 15.30 -1.61
C VAL A 44 1.91 14.61 -0.34
N VAL A 45 2.29 13.34 -0.18
CA VAL A 45 2.12 12.58 1.05
C VAL A 45 3.52 12.37 1.64
N TYR A 46 3.73 12.82 2.86
CA TYR A 46 5.03 12.73 3.52
C TYR A 46 4.87 12.38 5.00
N SER A 47 5.89 11.73 5.56
CA SER A 47 5.95 11.49 6.99
C SER A 47 6.52 12.71 7.70
N LEU A 48 5.86 13.15 8.78
CA LEU A 48 6.40 14.21 9.66
C LEU A 48 7.66 13.75 10.40
N GLN A 49 7.79 12.44 10.67
CA GLN A 49 8.95 11.88 11.36
C GLN A 49 10.10 11.55 10.41
N HIS A 50 9.75 11.23 9.16
CA HIS A 50 10.71 10.89 8.12
C HIS A 50 10.39 11.70 6.85
N PRO A 51 10.68 13.03 6.82
CA PRO A 51 10.37 13.89 5.68
C PRO A 51 11.02 13.45 4.37
N ALA A 52 12.14 12.71 4.49
CA ALA A 52 12.83 12.08 3.37
C ALA A 52 12.04 10.93 2.71
N LEU A 53 10.92 10.48 3.30
CA LEU A 53 9.96 9.59 2.66
C LEU A 53 8.76 10.42 2.18
N ARG A 54 8.77 10.75 0.90
CA ARG A 54 7.71 11.52 0.24
C ARG A 54 7.19 10.77 -0.99
N VAL A 55 5.88 10.70 -1.12
CA VAL A 55 5.20 10.24 -2.32
C VAL A 55 4.52 11.44 -2.95
N GLU A 56 4.77 11.68 -4.24
CA GLU A 56 4.26 12.85 -4.95
C GLU A 56 3.52 12.44 -6.22
N LEU A 57 2.34 13.02 -6.42
CA LEU A 57 1.68 13.10 -7.72
C LEU A 57 1.92 14.50 -8.28
N ARG A 58 2.56 14.59 -9.45
CA ARG A 58 2.91 15.86 -10.09
C ARG A 58 2.09 16.09 -11.36
N GLY A 59 1.88 17.36 -11.69
CA GLY A 59 1.19 17.79 -12.91
C GLY A 59 -0.23 17.25 -13.03
N LEU A 60 -0.96 17.14 -11.91
CA LEU A 60 -2.33 16.67 -11.91
C LEU A 60 -3.20 17.61 -12.73
N ARG A 61 -3.94 17.03 -13.68
CA ARG A 61 -4.86 17.73 -14.58
C ARG A 61 -6.16 16.95 -14.63
N ALA A 62 -7.30 17.64 -14.65
CA ALA A 62 -8.59 16.94 -14.74
C ALA A 62 -9.69 17.80 -15.34
N ASP A 63 -10.66 17.12 -15.95
CA ASP A 63 -11.97 17.64 -16.29
C ASP A 63 -13.03 16.69 -15.73
N LEU A 64 -13.57 17.05 -14.56
CA LEU A 64 -14.42 16.19 -13.73
C LEU A 64 -15.89 16.63 -13.83
N PRO A 65 -16.77 15.85 -14.47
CA PRO A 65 -18.21 16.07 -14.34
C PRO A 65 -18.68 15.77 -12.91
N VAL A 66 -19.44 16.69 -12.30
CA VAL A 66 -19.87 16.63 -10.88
C VAL A 66 -21.36 16.92 -10.67
N GLY A 67 -22.13 17.05 -11.75
CA GLY A 67 -23.56 17.36 -11.71
C GLY A 67 -24.17 17.40 -13.11
N GLY A 68 -25.50 17.34 -13.18
CA GLY A 68 -26.25 17.36 -14.45
C GLY A 68 -26.42 15.96 -15.04
N ASP A 69 -26.67 15.92 -16.35
CA ASP A 69 -26.85 14.69 -17.13
C ASP A 69 -25.56 13.86 -17.22
N ASP A 70 -25.71 12.59 -17.61
CA ASP A 70 -24.60 11.66 -17.82
C ASP A 70 -23.55 12.28 -18.76
N ALA A 71 -22.29 12.23 -18.34
CA ALA A 71 -21.21 12.93 -19.03
C ALA A 71 -19.87 12.21 -18.86
N THR A 72 -18.95 12.43 -19.78
CA THR A 72 -17.58 11.93 -19.67
C THR A 72 -16.63 13.02 -19.21
N GLY A 73 -15.56 12.58 -18.57
CA GLY A 73 -14.46 13.39 -18.06
C GLY A 73 -13.15 12.63 -18.11
N TRP A 74 -12.12 13.21 -17.50
CA TRP A 74 -10.82 12.55 -17.40
C TRP A 74 -10.02 13.10 -16.22
N LEU A 75 -9.08 12.30 -15.74
CA LEU A 75 -8.07 12.65 -14.75
C LEU A 75 -6.72 12.18 -15.27
N GLY A 76 -5.69 13.00 -15.15
CA GLY A 76 -4.33 12.65 -15.57
C GLY A 76 -3.27 13.32 -14.71
N GLY A 77 -2.03 12.90 -14.94
CA GLY A 77 -0.87 13.49 -14.28
C GLY A 77 0.43 13.02 -14.89
N ASP A 78 1.51 13.76 -14.62
CA ASP A 78 2.83 13.47 -15.16
C ASP A 78 3.41 12.16 -14.61
N GLY A 79 2.88 11.67 -13.47
CA GLY A 79 3.26 10.40 -12.88
C GLY A 79 3.17 10.36 -11.35
N LEU A 80 3.68 9.28 -10.78
CA LEU A 80 3.94 9.10 -9.36
C LEU A 80 5.44 9.16 -9.11
N TRP A 81 5.85 9.81 -8.03
CA TRP A 81 7.24 9.86 -7.56
C TRP A 81 7.33 9.35 -6.14
N LEU A 82 8.39 8.61 -5.85
CA LEU A 82 8.86 8.32 -4.51
C LEU A 82 10.20 9.01 -4.34
N ASN A 83 10.22 10.05 -3.50
CA ASN A 83 11.35 10.95 -3.33
C ASN A 83 11.70 11.65 -4.65
N ASP A 84 12.83 11.29 -5.26
CA ASP A 84 13.31 11.81 -6.55
C ASP A 84 13.22 10.77 -7.67
N HIS A 85 12.73 9.56 -7.36
CA HIS A 85 12.57 8.48 -8.33
C HIS A 85 11.15 8.47 -8.91
N ARG A 86 11.05 8.55 -10.24
CA ARG A 86 9.78 8.44 -10.96
C ARG A 86 9.33 6.98 -10.96
N LEU A 87 8.15 6.74 -10.40
CA LEU A 87 7.52 5.43 -10.26
C LEU A 87 6.51 5.11 -11.37
N SER A 88 6.03 6.11 -12.11
CA SER A 88 5.14 5.89 -13.25
C SER A 88 5.37 6.89 -14.37
N ALA A 89 5.09 6.47 -15.60
CA ALA A 89 4.93 7.37 -16.72
C ALA A 89 3.74 8.32 -16.52
N GLU A 90 3.61 9.27 -17.44
CA GLU A 90 2.40 10.09 -17.57
C GLU A 90 1.20 9.19 -17.83
N TRP A 91 0.05 9.55 -17.27
CA TRP A 91 -1.17 8.78 -17.40
C TRP A 91 -2.38 9.70 -17.54
N ARG A 92 -3.42 9.16 -18.17
CA ARG A 92 -4.71 9.80 -18.34
C ARG A 92 -5.81 8.75 -18.33
N GLU A 93 -6.65 8.80 -17.31
CA GLU A 93 -7.77 7.89 -17.12
C GLU A 93 -9.10 8.57 -17.49
N PRO A 94 -9.96 7.92 -18.30
CA PRO A 94 -11.30 8.40 -18.57
C PRO A 94 -12.20 8.19 -17.35
N LEU A 95 -13.12 9.13 -17.13
CA LEU A 95 -14.09 9.08 -16.04
C LEU A 95 -15.51 9.23 -16.59
N GLU A 96 -16.46 8.59 -15.93
CA GLU A 96 -17.88 8.63 -16.29
C GLU A 96 -18.68 9.25 -15.13
N TRP A 97 -19.49 10.25 -15.42
CA TRP A 97 -20.53 10.73 -14.52
C TRP A 97 -21.82 10.03 -14.86
N LYS A 98 -22.32 9.23 -13.92
CA LYS A 98 -23.57 8.49 -14.07
C LYS A 98 -24.24 8.33 -12.73
N ASN A 99 -25.57 8.50 -12.67
CA ASN A 99 -26.35 8.31 -11.44
C ASN A 99 -25.81 9.07 -10.23
N ALA A 100 -25.34 10.31 -10.45
CA ALA A 100 -24.70 11.16 -9.43
C ALA A 100 -23.42 10.57 -8.80
N LEU A 101 -22.73 9.69 -9.53
CA LEU A 101 -21.42 9.13 -9.19
C LEU A 101 -20.42 9.49 -10.27
N LEU A 102 -19.21 9.85 -9.84
CA LEU A 102 -18.04 9.92 -10.70
C LEU A 102 -17.33 8.57 -10.64
N LEU A 103 -17.22 7.89 -11.77
CA LEU A 103 -16.79 6.52 -11.90
C LEU A 103 -15.48 6.46 -12.69
N LEU A 104 -14.53 5.71 -12.16
CA LEU A 104 -13.47 5.07 -12.92
C LEU A 104 -13.91 3.61 -13.10
N SER A 105 -14.43 3.31 -14.29
CA SER A 105 -14.80 1.94 -14.69
C SER A 105 -13.60 1.00 -14.55
N ASP A 106 -13.83 -0.30 -14.46
CA ASP A 106 -12.76 -1.28 -14.29
C ASP A 106 -11.70 -1.15 -15.40
N ARG A 107 -10.47 -0.78 -15.03
CA ARG A 107 -9.35 -0.57 -15.96
C ARG A 107 -8.18 -1.43 -15.56
N GLN A 108 -7.58 -2.08 -16.55
CA GLN A 108 -6.31 -2.77 -16.40
C GLN A 108 -5.21 -2.00 -17.11
N ARG A 109 -4.06 -1.83 -16.44
CA ARG A 109 -2.88 -1.18 -16.99
C ARG A 109 -1.61 -1.81 -16.46
N GLU A 110 -0.52 -1.63 -17.20
CA GLU A 110 0.81 -1.97 -16.73
C GLU A 110 1.36 -0.86 -15.82
N TRP A 111 1.94 -1.25 -14.69
CA TRP A 111 2.65 -0.36 -13.78
C TRP A 111 3.87 -1.09 -13.21
N MET A 112 5.07 -0.56 -13.48
CA MET A 112 6.35 -1.17 -13.08
C MET A 112 6.51 -2.65 -13.50
N GLY A 113 6.05 -3.01 -14.70
CA GLY A 113 6.08 -4.40 -15.18
C GLY A 113 4.95 -5.29 -14.64
N MET A 114 4.05 -4.76 -13.81
CA MET A 114 2.95 -5.50 -13.22
C MET A 114 1.61 -5.09 -13.83
N GLN A 115 0.70 -6.06 -13.99
CA GLN A 115 -0.68 -5.77 -14.38
C GLN A 115 -1.50 -5.33 -13.17
N VAL A 116 -2.01 -4.11 -13.23
CA VAL A 116 -2.81 -3.50 -12.17
C VAL A 116 -4.21 -3.26 -12.69
N ARG A 117 -5.19 -3.80 -11.98
CA ARG A 117 -6.61 -3.51 -12.16
C ARG A 117 -7.06 -2.46 -11.15
N MET A 118 -7.81 -1.47 -11.60
CA MET A 118 -8.30 -0.39 -10.76
C MET A 118 -9.73 -0.01 -11.09
N SER A 119 -10.50 0.27 -10.06
CA SER A 119 -11.83 0.88 -10.16
C SER A 119 -12.04 1.86 -9.03
N ALA A 120 -12.82 2.90 -9.31
CA ALA A 120 -13.19 3.88 -8.29
C ALA A 120 -14.58 4.44 -8.51
N ALA A 121 -15.24 4.81 -7.43
CA ALA A 121 -16.49 5.55 -7.45
C ALA A 121 -16.43 6.65 -6.38
N LEU A 122 -16.84 7.85 -6.74
CA LEU A 122 -16.93 9.00 -5.84
C LEU A 122 -18.32 9.59 -5.93
N GLN A 123 -18.92 9.88 -4.77
CA GLN A 123 -20.17 10.61 -4.65
C GLN A 123 -19.89 12.02 -4.11
N PRO A 124 -19.71 13.05 -4.97
CA PRO A 124 -19.18 14.36 -4.54
C PRO A 124 -20.07 15.08 -3.52
N ARG A 125 -21.40 14.93 -3.65
CA ARG A 125 -22.39 15.68 -2.84
C ARG A 125 -22.69 15.05 -1.46
N LYS A 126 -22.42 13.74 -1.27
CA LYS A 126 -22.74 13.01 -0.02
C LYS A 126 -21.46 12.67 0.75
N ALA A 127 -21.00 13.60 1.59
CA ALA A 127 -19.79 13.45 2.42
C ALA A 127 -18.49 13.05 1.67
N MET A 128 -18.50 13.12 0.34
CA MET A 128 -17.49 12.51 -0.53
C MET A 128 -17.27 11.04 -0.20
N ASN A 129 -18.37 10.27 -0.21
CA ASN A 129 -18.30 8.82 -0.12
C ASN A 129 -17.54 8.28 -1.32
N THR A 130 -16.51 7.51 -1.04
CA THR A 130 -15.58 6.99 -2.02
C THR A 130 -15.49 5.49 -1.88
N LYS A 131 -15.40 4.80 -3.00
CA LYS A 131 -14.97 3.41 -3.08
C LYS A 131 -13.79 3.35 -4.05
N VAL A 132 -12.69 2.75 -3.64
CA VAL A 132 -11.51 2.50 -4.48
C VAL A 132 -11.12 1.05 -4.31
N GLU A 133 -10.86 0.38 -5.42
CA GLU A 133 -10.27 -0.96 -5.45
C GLU A 133 -9.10 -0.95 -6.41
N VAL A 134 -7.95 -1.41 -5.94
CA VAL A 134 -6.74 -1.60 -6.73
C VAL A 134 -6.26 -3.03 -6.50
N GLN A 135 -6.10 -3.80 -7.58
CA GLN A 135 -5.64 -5.17 -7.54
C GLN A 135 -4.40 -5.31 -8.42
N ILE A 136 -3.32 -5.84 -7.85
CA ILE A 136 -2.14 -6.27 -8.61
C ILE A 136 -2.38 -7.74 -8.97
N LEU A 137 -2.54 -8.02 -10.26
CA LEU A 137 -3.00 -9.32 -10.78
C LEU A 137 -1.92 -10.42 -10.77
N GLN A 138 -0.78 -10.18 -10.14
CA GLN A 138 0.51 -10.88 -10.24
C GLN A 138 1.41 -10.38 -11.38
N GLY A 139 2.64 -10.04 -11.03
CA GLY A 139 3.70 -9.65 -11.97
C GLY A 139 5.04 -9.54 -11.26
N ALA A 140 6.13 -9.49 -12.03
CA ALA A 140 7.45 -9.27 -11.48
C ALA A 140 7.65 -7.79 -11.13
N LEU A 141 8.27 -7.51 -9.99
CA LEU A 141 8.66 -6.17 -9.61
C LEU A 141 10.05 -5.86 -10.20
N ALA A 142 10.13 -4.86 -11.07
CA ALA A 142 11.40 -4.36 -11.58
C ALA A 142 12.33 -3.90 -10.42
N PRO A 143 13.67 -4.03 -10.55
CA PRO A 143 14.60 -3.65 -9.49
C PRO A 143 14.40 -2.21 -9.03
N LEU A 144 14.12 -2.04 -7.73
CA LEU A 144 13.95 -0.75 -7.07
C LEU A 144 15.16 -0.49 -6.17
N GLU A 145 15.84 0.64 -6.38
CA GLU A 145 16.95 1.05 -5.51
C GLU A 145 16.42 1.64 -4.20
N HIS A 146 17.04 1.27 -3.07
CA HIS A 146 16.65 1.78 -1.77
C HIS A 146 17.11 3.22 -1.59
N PRO A 147 16.22 4.16 -1.21
CA PRO A 147 16.52 5.60 -1.24
C PRO A 147 17.61 6.05 -0.27
N LYS A 148 17.86 5.28 0.81
CA LYS A 148 18.91 5.59 1.81
C LYS A 148 20.14 4.69 1.73
N PHE A 149 20.10 3.63 0.93
CA PHE A 149 21.21 2.68 0.82
C PHE A 149 21.54 2.51 -0.67
N PRO A 150 22.24 3.49 -1.28
CA PRO A 150 22.63 3.40 -2.69
C PRO A 150 23.39 2.10 -2.96
N GLY A 151 23.02 1.41 -4.03
CA GLY A 151 23.49 0.06 -4.37
C GLY A 151 22.63 -1.09 -3.82
N LEU A 152 21.75 -0.84 -2.84
CA LEU A 152 20.77 -1.84 -2.39
C LEU A 152 19.58 -1.85 -3.35
N ARG A 153 19.44 -2.88 -4.16
CA ARG A 153 18.30 -3.06 -5.07
C ARG A 153 17.37 -4.17 -4.55
N LEU A 154 16.07 -3.91 -4.61
CA LEU A 154 15.00 -4.83 -4.25
C LEU A 154 14.31 -5.30 -5.52
N ARG A 155 14.13 -6.62 -5.68
CA ARG A 155 13.34 -7.22 -6.76
C ARG A 155 12.37 -8.23 -6.18
N ALA A 156 11.28 -8.53 -6.88
CA ALA A 156 10.41 -9.66 -6.58
C ALA A 156 10.05 -10.39 -7.86
N ALA A 157 10.16 -11.73 -7.86
CA ALA A 157 9.78 -12.55 -9.00
C ALA A 157 8.26 -12.53 -9.23
N GLN A 158 7.50 -12.45 -8.14
CA GLN A 158 6.05 -12.30 -8.15
C GLN A 158 5.63 -11.31 -7.07
N LEU A 159 4.71 -10.41 -7.41
CA LEU A 159 4.01 -9.51 -6.49
C LEU A 159 2.52 -9.53 -6.85
N GLY A 160 1.69 -9.89 -5.89
CA GLY A 160 0.24 -9.83 -5.97
C GLY A 160 -0.32 -8.99 -4.83
N GLY A 161 -1.53 -8.46 -5.02
CA GLY A 161 -2.17 -7.77 -3.92
C GLY A 161 -3.51 -7.13 -4.23
N LEU A 162 -4.17 -6.71 -3.17
CA LEU A 162 -5.46 -6.07 -3.18
C LEU A 162 -5.45 -4.94 -2.16
N PHE A 163 -5.85 -3.76 -2.62
CA PHE A 163 -6.17 -2.60 -1.79
C PHE A 163 -7.63 -2.23 -2.02
N ARG A 164 -8.37 -2.07 -0.92
CA ARG A 164 -9.74 -1.56 -0.91
C ARG A 164 -9.85 -0.39 0.06
N LEU A 165 -10.56 0.66 -0.34
CA LEU A 165 -10.93 1.78 0.50
C LEU A 165 -12.40 2.10 0.26
N GLU A 166 -13.18 2.24 1.33
CA GLU A 166 -14.58 2.61 1.29
C GLU A 166 -14.93 3.59 2.41
N GLY A 167 -15.69 4.64 2.10
CA GLY A 167 -16.28 5.53 3.09
C GLY A 167 -16.09 7.02 2.77
N PRO A 168 -16.51 7.91 3.69
CA PRO A 168 -16.47 9.35 3.48
C PRO A 168 -15.05 9.92 3.64
N LEU A 169 -14.47 10.48 2.58
CA LEU A 169 -13.13 11.09 2.62
C LEU A 169 -13.02 12.24 3.64
N LYS A 170 -14.13 12.94 3.92
CA LYS A 170 -14.18 14.03 4.90
C LYS A 170 -14.11 13.55 6.35
N ARG A 171 -14.32 12.26 6.61
CA ARG A 171 -14.26 11.66 7.95
C ARG A 171 -13.42 10.39 7.89
N PRO A 172 -12.07 10.52 7.89
CA PRO A 172 -11.17 9.38 7.77
C PRO A 172 -11.48 8.26 8.77
N SER A 173 -11.84 8.57 10.02
CA SER A 173 -12.21 7.57 11.03
C SER A 173 -13.41 6.68 10.66
N ALA A 174 -14.29 7.14 9.76
CA ALA A 174 -15.42 6.38 9.26
C ALA A 174 -15.09 5.56 8.01
N CYS A 175 -13.91 5.74 7.42
CA CYS A 175 -13.44 4.93 6.31
C CYS A 175 -13.10 3.51 6.78
N ARG A 176 -13.22 2.59 5.83
CA ARG A 176 -12.74 1.21 5.93
C ARG A 176 -11.68 1.02 4.85
N ALA A 177 -10.54 0.47 5.22
CA ALA A 177 -9.54 0.08 4.24
C ALA A 177 -9.06 -1.34 4.52
N HIS A 178 -8.62 -2.03 3.48
CA HIS A 178 -8.02 -3.34 3.55
C HIS A 178 -6.87 -3.45 2.55
N VAL A 179 -5.78 -4.04 3.00
CA VAL A 179 -4.60 -4.39 2.21
C VAL A 179 -4.33 -5.87 2.44
N ASP A 180 -4.19 -6.63 1.38
CA ASP A 180 -3.54 -7.95 1.39
C ASP A 180 -2.55 -7.96 0.22
N THR A 181 -1.26 -8.09 0.51
CA THR A 181 -0.21 -8.13 -0.52
C THR A 181 0.70 -9.30 -0.23
N GLU A 182 1.09 -10.00 -1.28
CA GLU A 182 1.99 -11.14 -1.24
C GLU A 182 3.09 -10.96 -2.28
N ALA A 183 4.30 -11.39 -1.95
CA ALA A 183 5.41 -11.43 -2.88
C ALA A 183 6.18 -12.74 -2.73
N ALA A 184 6.82 -13.19 -3.81
CA ALA A 184 7.67 -14.36 -3.83
C ALA A 184 8.99 -14.10 -4.58
N GLY A 185 10.03 -14.83 -4.22
CA GLY A 185 11.36 -14.71 -4.83
C GLY A 185 11.91 -13.29 -4.72
N ILE A 186 11.94 -12.76 -3.50
CA ILE A 186 12.35 -11.39 -3.21
C ILE A 186 13.88 -11.36 -3.12
N GLY A 187 14.52 -10.72 -4.07
CA GLY A 187 15.97 -10.57 -4.09
C GLY A 187 16.38 -9.23 -3.50
N VAL A 188 17.37 -9.27 -2.61
CA VAL A 188 18.07 -8.08 -2.10
C VAL A 188 19.51 -8.16 -2.61
N THR A 189 19.90 -7.22 -3.48
CA THR A 189 21.25 -7.16 -4.05
C THR A 189 21.97 -5.89 -3.60
N ARG A 190 23.25 -6.01 -3.23
CA ARG A 190 24.07 -4.91 -2.68
C ARG A 190 25.08 -4.34 -3.66
N ARG A 191 25.44 -5.11 -4.70
CA ARG A 191 26.31 -4.74 -5.83
C ARG A 191 25.86 -5.47 -7.09
N GLU A 192 26.17 -4.92 -8.26
CA GLU A 192 25.95 -5.62 -9.53
C GLU A 192 26.66 -6.98 -9.52
N GLY A 193 25.88 -8.05 -9.67
CA GLY A 193 26.37 -9.42 -9.81
C GLY A 193 26.51 -10.24 -8.53
N GLN A 194 26.30 -9.68 -7.33
CA GLN A 194 26.27 -10.45 -6.08
C GLN A 194 24.88 -10.39 -5.45
N GLU A 195 24.14 -11.49 -5.59
CA GLU A 195 22.93 -11.72 -4.80
C GLU A 195 23.34 -12.04 -3.37
N GLU A 196 22.93 -11.20 -2.42
CA GLU A 196 23.34 -11.38 -1.02
C GLU A 196 22.26 -12.13 -0.23
N HIS A 197 20.96 -11.85 -0.45
CA HIS A 197 19.89 -12.59 0.24
C HIS A 197 18.60 -12.69 -0.60
N VAL A 198 18.01 -13.88 -0.61
CA VAL A 198 16.71 -14.15 -1.23
C VAL A 198 15.72 -14.50 -0.13
N PHE A 199 14.56 -13.85 -0.13
CA PHE A 199 13.41 -14.27 0.66
C PHE A 199 12.44 -15.03 -0.22
N ASP A 200 11.99 -16.19 0.26
CA ASP A 200 11.07 -17.06 -0.43
C ASP A 200 9.72 -16.38 -0.60
N SER A 201 9.25 -15.70 0.46
CA SER A 201 7.97 -15.02 0.45
C SER A 201 7.91 -13.79 1.35
N ALA A 202 7.05 -12.84 0.99
CA ALA A 202 6.56 -11.80 1.89
C ALA A 202 5.05 -11.72 1.85
N ARG A 203 4.45 -11.31 2.97
CA ARG A 203 3.04 -11.02 3.05
C ARG A 203 2.77 -9.87 4.01
N LEU A 204 1.88 -8.97 3.62
CA LEU A 204 1.34 -7.91 4.48
C LEU A 204 -0.18 -7.96 4.39
N VAL A 205 -0.81 -8.15 5.55
CA VAL A 205 -2.25 -8.00 5.72
C VAL A 205 -2.48 -6.86 6.69
N ALA A 206 -3.24 -5.85 6.26
CA ALA A 206 -3.65 -4.74 7.10
C ALA A 206 -5.12 -4.38 6.87
N SER A 207 -5.74 -3.83 7.91
CA SER A 207 -7.09 -3.28 7.82
C SER A 207 -7.21 -2.01 8.64
N TYR A 208 -8.06 -1.11 8.18
CA TYR A 208 -8.38 0.11 8.89
C TYR A 208 -9.90 0.19 9.05
N ARG A 209 -10.38 0.34 10.28
CA ARG A 209 -11.82 0.46 10.57
C ARG A 209 -12.04 1.25 11.85
N GLY A 210 -12.90 2.27 11.80
CA GLY A 210 -13.27 3.04 12.99
C GLY A 210 -12.10 3.84 13.57
N GLY A 211 -11.15 4.27 12.74
CA GLY A 211 -9.93 4.94 13.22
C GLY A 211 -8.82 4.00 13.69
N VAL A 212 -9.08 2.70 13.78
CA VAL A 212 -8.09 1.69 14.21
C VAL A 212 -7.41 1.10 12.98
N LEU A 213 -6.08 1.14 12.94
CA LEU A 213 -5.26 0.38 11.98
C LEU A 213 -4.81 -0.93 12.64
N GLN A 214 -5.09 -2.06 12.02
CA GLN A 214 -4.66 -3.38 12.46
C GLN A 214 -3.77 -3.99 11.39
N VAL A 215 -2.64 -4.54 11.80
CA VAL A 215 -1.70 -5.29 10.96
C VAL A 215 -1.63 -6.70 11.56
N PRO A 216 -2.59 -7.59 11.25
CA PRO A 216 -2.60 -8.95 11.80
C PRO A 216 -1.42 -9.80 11.32
N ALA A 217 -0.85 -9.50 10.14
CA ALA A 217 0.30 -10.23 9.63
C ALA A 217 1.20 -9.33 8.78
N LEU A 218 2.47 -9.29 9.16
CA LEU A 218 3.60 -8.85 8.35
C LEU A 218 4.61 -9.98 8.36
N ARG A 219 4.96 -10.53 7.21
CA ARG A 219 5.88 -11.66 7.10
C ARG A 219 6.87 -11.40 5.98
N LEU A 220 8.12 -11.73 6.23
CA LEU A 220 9.18 -11.80 5.23
C LEU A 220 10.01 -13.02 5.61
N VAL A 221 9.96 -14.08 4.79
CA VAL A 221 10.40 -15.43 5.17
C VAL A 221 11.47 -15.89 4.20
N SER A 222 12.58 -16.38 4.75
CA SER A 222 13.57 -17.19 4.06
C SER A 222 14.01 -18.35 4.95
N GLU A 223 14.74 -19.31 4.38
CA GLU A 223 15.33 -20.40 5.15
C GLU A 223 16.26 -19.89 6.26
N GLN A 224 17.09 -18.91 5.97
CA GLN A 224 18.14 -18.41 6.86
C GLN A 224 17.64 -17.36 7.87
N ILE A 225 16.74 -16.48 7.46
CA ILE A 225 16.21 -15.39 8.29
C ILE A 225 14.77 -15.05 7.94
N SER A 226 13.94 -14.93 8.96
CA SER A 226 12.53 -14.61 8.85
C SER A 226 12.14 -13.48 9.80
N PHE A 227 11.29 -12.58 9.31
CA PHE A 227 10.69 -11.49 10.06
C PHE A 227 9.18 -11.70 10.12
N LEU A 228 8.64 -11.76 11.33
CA LEU A 228 7.23 -12.05 11.60
C LEU A 228 6.70 -10.96 12.53
N GLY A 229 5.75 -10.17 12.06
CA GLY A 229 5.24 -9.04 12.80
C GLY A 229 3.72 -8.94 12.80
N ASN A 230 3.22 -8.27 13.82
CA ASN A 230 1.82 -7.89 13.96
C ASN A 230 1.72 -6.62 14.80
N GLY A 231 0.61 -5.89 14.67
CA GLY A 231 0.40 -4.69 15.46
C GLY A 231 -0.96 -4.04 15.29
N LEU A 232 -1.19 -3.01 16.09
CA LEU A 232 -2.38 -2.19 16.10
C LEU A 232 -2.04 -0.74 16.42
N MET A 233 -2.81 0.19 15.85
CA MET A 233 -2.78 1.61 16.17
C MET A 233 -4.21 2.10 16.39
N LEU A 234 -4.43 2.74 17.54
CA LEU A 234 -5.70 3.29 17.96
C LEU A 234 -5.94 4.70 17.41
N PRO A 235 -7.20 5.20 17.41
CA PRO A 235 -7.52 6.53 16.90
C PRO A 235 -6.85 7.67 17.66
N ASP A 236 -6.52 7.46 18.93
CA ASP A 236 -5.79 8.43 19.76
C ASP A 236 -4.27 8.43 19.49
N GLY A 237 -3.84 7.65 18.49
CA GLY A 237 -2.46 7.53 18.06
C GLY A 237 -1.61 6.57 18.89
N ARG A 238 -2.14 5.91 19.93
CA ARG A 238 -1.41 4.85 20.63
C ARG A 238 -1.21 3.66 19.68
N ALA A 239 0.00 3.12 19.64
CA ALA A 239 0.32 1.94 18.85
C ALA A 239 1.06 0.90 19.67
N TYR A 240 0.85 -0.35 19.30
CA TYR A 240 1.53 -1.52 19.85
C TYR A 240 1.79 -2.52 18.74
N GLY A 241 2.94 -3.19 18.76
CA GLY A 241 3.24 -4.28 17.85
C GLY A 241 4.41 -5.10 18.33
N ILE A 242 4.57 -6.26 17.72
CA ILE A 242 5.72 -7.13 17.90
C ILE A 242 6.30 -7.39 16.53
N LEU A 243 7.62 -7.33 16.41
CA LEU A 243 8.37 -7.87 15.29
C LEU A 243 9.32 -8.94 15.82
N ARG A 244 9.04 -10.19 15.51
CA ARG A 244 9.90 -11.33 15.76
C ARG A 244 10.88 -11.52 14.62
N ILE A 245 12.16 -11.59 14.95
CA ILE A 245 13.22 -12.03 14.05
C ILE A 245 13.49 -13.49 14.39
N VAL A 246 13.56 -14.37 13.39
CA VAL A 246 13.97 -15.77 13.53
C VAL A 246 15.11 -16.03 12.56
N ALA A 247 16.20 -16.61 13.02
CA ALA A 247 17.36 -16.89 12.18
C ALA A 247 18.01 -18.22 12.53
N GLU A 248 18.67 -18.85 11.56
CA GLU A 248 19.61 -19.95 11.84
C GLU A 248 20.84 -19.45 12.61
N LEU A 249 21.61 -20.37 13.23
CA LEU A 249 22.74 -20.03 14.10
C LEU A 249 23.73 -19.02 13.48
N GLN A 250 24.21 -19.28 12.25
CA GLN A 250 25.22 -18.42 11.61
C GLN A 250 24.69 -16.99 11.37
N VAL A 251 23.43 -16.87 10.95
CA VAL A 251 22.80 -15.56 10.73
C VAL A 251 22.43 -14.90 12.05
N ALA A 252 22.05 -15.65 13.08
CA ALA A 252 21.78 -15.12 14.41
C ALA A 252 23.03 -14.52 15.06
N GLU A 253 24.20 -15.15 14.88
CA GLU A 253 25.49 -14.60 15.29
C GLU A 253 25.82 -13.32 14.53
N ALA A 254 25.61 -13.29 13.21
CA ALA A 254 25.83 -12.09 12.40
C ALA A 254 24.93 -10.93 12.84
N VAL A 255 23.64 -11.20 13.04
CA VAL A 255 22.66 -10.22 13.52
C VAL A 255 23.02 -9.73 14.94
N THR A 256 23.49 -10.63 15.81
CA THR A 256 23.98 -10.26 17.15
C THR A 256 25.22 -9.36 17.07
N ARG A 257 26.19 -9.66 16.19
CA ARG A 257 27.35 -8.79 15.94
C ARG A 257 26.92 -7.41 15.46
N VAL A 258 25.96 -7.32 14.56
CA VAL A 258 25.40 -6.03 14.09
C VAL A 258 24.75 -5.29 15.25
N ALA A 259 23.92 -5.94 16.07
CA ALA A 259 23.24 -5.30 17.19
C ALA A 259 24.22 -4.75 18.24
N VAL A 260 25.26 -5.52 18.56
CA VAL A 260 26.33 -5.09 19.49
C VAL A 260 27.21 -4.01 18.88
N GLY A 261 27.70 -4.21 17.66
CA GLY A 261 28.63 -3.31 16.97
C GLY A 261 28.02 -1.95 16.60
N SER A 262 26.71 -1.90 16.37
CA SER A 262 25.95 -0.65 16.20
C SER A 262 25.56 0.00 17.54
N GLY A 263 25.80 -0.69 18.66
CA GLY A 263 25.52 -0.22 20.00
C GLY A 263 24.03 -0.24 20.34
N LEU A 264 23.18 -1.00 19.64
CA LEU A 264 21.77 -1.15 20.01
C LEU A 264 21.61 -1.73 21.42
N THR A 265 22.51 -2.62 21.79
CA THR A 265 22.56 -3.26 23.11
C THR A 265 23.53 -2.55 24.06
N ARG A 266 23.97 -1.32 23.77
CA ARG A 266 24.97 -0.57 24.55
C ARG A 266 26.21 -1.40 24.96
N GLY A 267 26.57 -2.42 24.18
CA GLY A 267 27.73 -3.29 24.43
C GLY A 267 27.54 -4.39 25.49
N TRP A 268 26.41 -4.48 26.20
CA TRP A 268 26.28 -5.41 27.33
C TRP A 268 25.85 -6.83 26.93
N ALA A 269 25.27 -7.02 25.75
CA ALA A 269 24.71 -8.30 25.33
C ALA A 269 25.78 -9.16 24.61
N ARG A 270 26.24 -10.24 25.25
CA ARG A 270 26.99 -11.31 24.55
C ARG A 270 26.11 -12.06 23.55
N GLU A 271 24.81 -12.15 23.85
CA GLU A 271 23.79 -12.78 23.02
C GLU A 271 22.59 -11.83 22.92
N TRP A 272 22.19 -11.47 21.69
CA TRP A 272 21.03 -10.61 21.46
C TRP A 272 19.76 -11.40 21.11
N MET A 273 19.94 -12.56 20.48
CA MET A 273 18.90 -13.51 20.13
C MET A 273 18.94 -14.72 21.07
N TRP A 274 17.79 -15.34 21.32
CA TRP A 274 17.66 -16.53 22.17
C TRP A 274 17.37 -17.77 21.35
N PRO A 275 17.85 -18.96 21.74
CA PRO A 275 17.48 -20.19 21.05
C PRO A 275 15.98 -20.45 21.17
N LEU A 276 15.38 -20.98 20.10
CA LEU A 276 14.05 -21.58 20.15
C LEU A 276 14.12 -22.92 20.90
N VAL A 277 12.96 -23.53 21.14
CA VAL A 277 12.85 -24.85 21.80
C VAL A 277 13.74 -25.89 21.11
N THR A 278 13.86 -25.81 19.80
CA THR A 278 14.85 -26.51 19.00
C THR A 278 16.07 -25.59 18.79
N PRO A 279 17.29 -25.98 19.21
CA PRO A 279 18.47 -25.11 19.23
C PRO A 279 19.11 -24.85 17.86
N ASP A 280 18.47 -25.25 16.77
CA ASP A 280 18.90 -24.97 15.40
C ASP A 280 18.51 -23.55 14.94
N ARG A 281 17.56 -22.91 15.62
CA ARG A 281 17.09 -21.56 15.32
C ARG A 281 17.05 -20.67 16.55
N TYR A 282 17.30 -19.39 16.31
CA TYR A 282 17.29 -18.33 17.31
C TYR A 282 16.23 -17.31 16.98
N TYR A 283 15.69 -16.64 18.00
CA TYR A 283 14.68 -15.61 17.84
C TYR A 283 14.93 -14.39 18.73
N ARG A 284 14.38 -13.26 18.29
CA ARG A 284 14.27 -12.04 19.10
C ARG A 284 12.95 -11.35 18.83
N ASP A 285 12.21 -11.05 19.90
CA ASP A 285 11.03 -10.20 19.83
C ASP A 285 11.41 -8.75 20.07
N LEU A 286 11.00 -7.89 19.13
CA LEU A 286 11.11 -6.44 19.21
C LEU A 286 9.73 -5.89 19.51
N HIS A 287 9.53 -5.43 20.74
CA HIS A 287 8.25 -4.87 21.17
C HIS A 287 8.21 -3.40 20.81
N ILE A 288 7.27 -3.03 19.95
CA ILE A 288 7.05 -1.66 19.48
C ILE A 288 5.87 -1.10 20.27
N ARG A 289 6.05 0.05 20.92
CA ARG A 289 4.97 0.72 21.66
C ARG A 289 5.11 2.23 21.65
N GLY A 290 4.04 2.94 22.01
CA GLY A 290 4.05 4.38 22.22
C GLY A 290 2.92 5.08 21.50
N ARG A 291 3.13 6.35 21.15
CA ARG A 291 2.23 7.09 20.24
C ARG A 291 2.88 7.14 18.86
N ALA A 292 2.10 7.24 17.78
CA ALA A 292 2.60 7.23 16.40
C ALA A 292 3.80 8.18 16.19
N ALA A 293 3.75 9.37 16.79
CA ALA A 293 4.83 10.37 16.72
C ALA A 293 6.08 10.06 17.58
N LYS A 294 6.01 9.10 18.51
CA LYS A 294 7.04 8.74 19.49
C LYS A 294 7.00 7.23 19.75
N LEU A 295 7.16 6.43 18.69
CA LEU A 295 7.28 4.98 18.82
C LEU A 295 8.66 4.63 19.35
N VAL A 296 8.68 3.72 20.31
CA VAL A 296 9.87 3.12 20.88
C VAL A 296 9.85 1.62 20.65
N VAL A 297 11.03 1.04 20.53
CA VAL A 297 11.26 -0.38 20.37
C VAL A 297 12.11 -0.85 21.54
N ASP A 298 11.72 -1.97 22.15
CA ASP A 298 12.56 -2.68 23.11
C ASP A 298 13.67 -3.42 22.37
N VAL A 299 14.90 -2.94 22.51
CA VAL A 299 16.09 -3.48 21.85
C VAL A 299 16.97 -4.33 22.77
N GLY A 300 16.63 -4.51 24.06
CA GLY A 300 17.58 -5.02 25.05
C GLY A 300 17.00 -5.85 26.21
N ARG A 301 17.78 -6.03 27.29
CA ARG A 301 17.30 -6.52 28.60
C ARG A 301 16.81 -5.31 29.39
N ARG A 302 15.76 -5.50 30.19
CA ARG A 302 15.14 -4.46 31.05
C ARG A 302 14.54 -3.27 30.27
N TRP A 303 13.87 -3.52 29.15
CA TRP A 303 13.11 -2.49 28.44
C TRP A 303 13.98 -1.31 27.99
N GLU A 304 15.15 -1.59 27.40
CA GLU A 304 15.93 -0.52 26.78
C GLU A 304 15.16 -0.02 25.57
N GLU A 305 14.48 1.09 25.78
CA GLU A 305 13.63 1.71 24.78
C GLU A 305 14.45 2.63 23.90
N MET A 306 14.40 2.37 22.61
CA MET A 306 14.98 3.26 21.61
C MET A 306 13.93 3.69 20.61
N SER A 307 13.98 4.95 20.21
CA SER A 307 13.14 5.40 19.10
C SER A 307 13.57 4.73 17.80
N ILE A 308 12.61 4.46 16.89
CA ILE A 308 12.90 3.89 15.56
C ILE A 308 13.94 4.72 14.80
N GLY A 309 13.87 6.06 14.91
CA GLY A 309 14.83 6.96 14.28
C GLY A 309 16.24 6.81 14.84
N GLU A 310 16.39 6.60 16.15
CA GLU A 310 17.68 6.37 16.78
C GLU A 310 18.30 5.03 16.38
N ILE A 311 17.49 3.97 16.34
CA ILE A 311 17.90 2.64 15.85
C ILE A 311 18.46 2.77 14.43
N TRP A 312 17.72 3.44 13.54
CA TRP A 312 18.17 3.64 12.17
C TRP A 312 19.47 4.42 12.08
N LYS A 313 19.60 5.51 12.83
CA LYS A 313 20.83 6.32 12.84
C LYS A 313 22.04 5.51 13.30
N ARG A 314 21.87 4.62 14.28
CA ARG A 314 22.96 3.74 14.77
C ARG A 314 23.34 2.68 13.74
N LEU A 315 22.35 2.03 13.12
CA LEU A 315 22.57 1.06 12.05
C LEU A 315 23.24 1.69 10.81
N GLU A 316 22.80 2.88 10.41
CA GLU A 316 23.38 3.64 9.30
C GLU A 316 24.85 4.03 9.58
N LYS A 317 25.13 4.53 10.80
CA LYS A 317 26.49 4.86 11.21
C LYS A 317 27.40 3.62 11.22
N PHE A 318 26.89 2.49 11.72
CA PHE A 318 27.60 1.22 11.71
C PHE A 318 27.90 0.77 10.28
N TYR A 319 26.88 0.74 9.41
CA TYR A 319 27.02 0.36 8.01
C TYR A 319 28.04 1.22 7.26
N ASN A 320 27.98 2.55 7.43
CA ASN A 320 28.90 3.47 6.77
C ASN A 320 30.34 3.31 7.28
N ARG A 321 30.53 2.94 8.55
CA ARG A 321 31.85 2.62 9.12
C ARG A 321 32.40 1.32 8.53
N GLU A 322 31.64 0.23 8.54
CA GLU A 322 32.03 -1.05 7.95
C GLU A 322 32.41 -0.87 6.48
N LYS A 323 31.59 -0.15 5.71
CA LYS A 323 31.87 0.15 4.30
C LYS A 323 33.19 0.92 4.11
N ALA A 324 33.52 1.84 5.02
CA ALA A 324 34.78 2.58 4.96
C ALA A 324 35.99 1.74 5.38
N GLU A 325 35.82 0.77 6.29
CA GLU A 325 36.86 -0.19 6.70
C GLU A 325 37.13 -1.20 5.58
N ASP A 326 36.09 -1.76 4.96
CA ASP A 326 36.17 -2.65 3.79
C ASP A 326 36.92 -2.00 2.61
N GLN A 327 36.62 -0.72 2.33
CA GLN A 327 37.30 0.04 1.26
C GLN A 327 38.77 0.33 1.57
N ARG A 328 39.17 0.28 2.85
CA ARG A 328 40.54 0.50 3.30
C ARG A 328 41.33 -0.81 3.47
N GLY A 329 40.70 -1.97 3.25
CA GLY A 329 41.31 -3.28 3.46
C GLY A 329 41.66 -3.55 4.92
N LEU A 330 41.00 -2.87 5.87
CA LEU A 330 41.20 -3.10 7.30
C LEU A 330 40.40 -4.35 7.71
N PRO A 331 40.93 -5.21 8.59
CA PRO A 331 40.16 -6.31 9.15
C PRO A 331 38.95 -5.74 9.92
N PRO A 332 37.81 -6.46 9.93
CA PRO A 332 36.61 -5.99 10.61
C PRO A 332 36.92 -5.67 12.07
N SER A 333 36.46 -4.52 12.53
CA SER A 333 36.68 -4.07 13.91
C SER A 333 36.19 -5.14 14.90
N PRO A 334 37.04 -5.64 15.83
CA PRO A 334 36.58 -6.59 16.84
C PRO A 334 35.48 -5.95 17.70
N PRO A 335 34.52 -6.74 18.21
CA PRO A 335 33.55 -6.23 19.18
C PRO A 335 34.33 -5.57 20.33
N ARG A 336 33.93 -4.35 20.71
CA ARG A 336 34.57 -3.63 21.83
C ARG A 336 34.42 -4.46 23.10
N GLU A 337 35.49 -5.15 23.47
CA GLU A 337 35.66 -5.72 24.81
C GLU A 337 35.88 -4.59 25.80
N GLU A 338 34.80 -3.95 26.24
CA GLU A 338 34.80 -3.23 27.50
C GLU A 338 33.77 -3.89 28.41
N PHE A 339 34.06 -5.12 28.80
CA PHE A 339 33.43 -5.74 29.96
C PHE A 339 34.35 -5.53 31.16
N PRO A 340 34.03 -4.63 32.11
CA PRO A 340 34.47 -4.86 33.47
C PRO A 340 33.84 -6.18 33.96
N PRO A 341 34.57 -7.00 34.75
CA PRO A 341 34.02 -8.23 35.28
C PRO A 341 32.74 -7.93 36.08
N ALA A 342 31.73 -8.78 35.90
CA ALA A 342 30.51 -8.73 36.70
C ALA A 342 30.89 -9.00 38.17
N SER A 343 30.70 -8.00 39.03
CA SER A 343 30.73 -8.12 40.48
C SER A 343 29.34 -8.40 41.06
#